data_AF-F5Y2B8-F1
#
_entry.id   AF-F5Y2B8-F1
#
_cell.length_a   1.000
_cell.length_b   1.000
_cell.length_c   1.000
_cell.angle_alpha   90.00
_cell.angle_beta   90.00
_cell.angle_gamma   90.00
#
_symmetry.space_group_name_H-M   'P 1'
#
loop_
_entity.id
_entity.type
_entity.pdbx_description
1 polymer ?
#
loop_
_entity_poly.entity_id
_entity_poly.type
_entity_poly.pdbx_seq_one_letter_code
_entity_poly.pdbx_strand_id
1 'polypeptide(L)'
;MNRKTISALVAAAGLAAAGAASAGTAYVGDVTYDTTPFNATKSRAEVRAELEQSRRAANPWSRSYNPTAGFQGERNRDEVRAEYIANREEVAAQNAEVVDLPRLQAVAGQEDAARVAGQLQPRTAQ
;
A
#
# COMPACT_ATOMS: atom_id res chain seq x y z
N MET A 1 9.25 7.42 -49.25
CA MET A 1 9.04 6.14 -48.55
C MET A 1 9.04 6.40 -47.05
N ASN A 2 7.86 6.36 -46.42
CA ASN A 2 7.61 6.81 -45.05
C ASN A 2 7.91 5.71 -44.03
N ARG A 3 9.04 5.86 -43.32
CA ARG A 3 9.51 4.94 -42.25
C ARG A 3 8.76 5.07 -40.92
N LYS A 4 7.64 5.80 -40.88
CA LYS A 4 6.99 6.23 -39.63
C LYS A 4 5.88 5.29 -39.14
N THR A 5 5.65 4.15 -39.80
CA THR A 5 4.52 3.28 -39.49
C THR A 5 4.89 1.91 -38.91
N ILE A 6 6.19 1.60 -38.73
CA ILE A 6 6.61 0.28 -38.21
C ILE A 6 6.79 0.27 -36.67
N SER A 7 6.87 1.42 -36.01
CA SER A 7 7.15 1.48 -34.56
C SER A 7 5.92 1.39 -33.64
N ALA A 8 4.71 1.27 -34.18
CA ALA A 8 3.47 1.35 -33.38
C ALA A 8 2.86 -0.02 -33.00
N LEU A 9 3.48 -1.14 -33.36
CA LEU A 9 2.89 -2.48 -33.18
C LEU A 9 3.59 -3.40 -32.17
N VAL A 10 4.63 -2.92 -31.47
CA VAL A 10 5.34 -3.71 -30.43
C VAL A 10 4.97 -3.29 -29.00
N ALA A 11 4.19 -2.23 -28.82
CA ALA A 11 3.88 -1.67 -27.49
C ALA A 11 2.65 -2.30 -26.78
N ALA A 12 2.09 -3.40 -27.28
CA ALA A 12 0.78 -3.91 -26.83
C ALA A 12 0.76 -5.33 -26.22
N ALA A 13 1.90 -5.89 -25.78
CA ALA A 13 1.95 -7.31 -25.35
C ALA A 13 2.63 -7.58 -23.99
N GLY A 14 2.69 -6.62 -23.06
CA GLY A 14 3.53 -6.76 -21.87
C GLY A 14 2.90 -6.40 -20.52
N LEU A 15 1.57 -6.34 -20.38
CA LEU A 15 0.94 -5.90 -19.13
C LEU A 15 -0.09 -6.91 -18.60
N ALA A 16 0.35 -8.14 -18.34
CA ALA A 16 -0.47 -9.14 -17.67
C ALA A 16 0.39 -10.19 -16.96
N ALA A 17 1.08 -9.84 -15.88
CA ALA A 17 1.54 -10.78 -14.85
C ALA A 17 2.25 -10.04 -13.69
N ALA A 18 1.50 -9.43 -12.78
CA ALA A 18 2.03 -9.06 -11.47
C ALA A 18 0.89 -8.87 -10.48
N GLY A 19 0.24 -9.97 -10.10
CA GLY A 19 -0.85 -9.93 -9.13
C GLY A 19 -0.91 -11.21 -8.31
N ALA A 20 -0.59 -11.07 -7.02
CA ALA A 20 -0.89 -11.97 -5.92
C ALA A 20 -0.14 -13.32 -5.85
N ALA A 21 1.03 -13.30 -5.22
CA ALA A 21 1.54 -14.44 -4.46
C ALA A 21 2.35 -13.95 -3.23
N SER A 22 1.65 -13.41 -2.24
CA SER A 22 2.20 -13.25 -0.89
C SER A 22 1.23 -13.81 0.15
N ALA A 23 0.94 -15.11 0.03
CA ALA A 23 0.42 -15.88 1.14
C ALA A 23 1.61 -16.24 2.04
N GLY A 24 1.75 -15.55 3.17
CA GLY A 24 2.76 -15.86 4.17
C GLY A 24 2.53 -17.26 4.71
N THR A 25 3.42 -18.20 4.40
CA THR A 25 3.45 -19.50 5.05
C THR A 25 3.98 -19.30 6.47
N ALA A 26 3.15 -19.55 7.47
CA ALA A 26 3.61 -19.68 8.85
C ALA A 26 4.52 -20.92 8.93
N TYR A 27 5.84 -20.70 8.95
CA TYR A 27 6.82 -21.77 9.15
C TYR A 27 6.76 -22.26 10.60
N VAL A 28 5.82 -23.15 10.90
CA VAL A 28 5.91 -24.06 12.04
C VAL A 28 6.47 -25.37 11.50
N GLY A 29 7.73 -25.33 11.09
CA GLY A 29 8.48 -26.51 10.68
C GLY A 29 9.32 -26.99 11.86
N ASP A 30 9.28 -28.29 12.12
CA ASP A 30 10.32 -28.99 12.89
C ASP A 30 11.71 -28.48 12.45
N VAL A 31 12.59 -28.18 13.40
CA VAL A 31 13.96 -27.72 13.11
C VAL A 31 14.77 -28.93 12.66
N THR A 32 14.49 -29.40 11.45
CA THR A 32 15.26 -30.45 10.81
C THR A 32 16.62 -29.86 10.42
N TYR A 33 17.69 -30.40 11.02
CA TYR A 33 19.05 -30.01 10.67
C TYR A 33 19.40 -30.54 9.28
N ASP A 34 19.84 -29.66 8.40
CA ASP A 34 20.41 -30.05 7.11
C ASP A 34 21.77 -30.74 7.35
N THR A 35 21.86 -32.02 6.97
CA THR A 35 23.08 -32.83 7.08
C THR A 35 23.92 -32.82 5.79
N THR A 36 23.50 -32.06 4.78
CA THR A 36 24.21 -31.98 3.49
C THR A 36 25.61 -31.40 3.70
N PRO A 37 26.68 -32.08 3.26
CA PRO A 37 28.03 -31.54 3.33
C PRO A 37 28.15 -30.24 2.53
N PHE A 38 28.68 -29.20 3.17
CA PHE A 38 28.97 -27.94 2.49
C PHE A 38 30.13 -28.11 1.50
N ASN A 39 29.83 -28.01 0.21
CA ASN A 39 30.81 -28.05 -0.86
C ASN A 39 31.10 -26.63 -1.35
N ALA A 40 32.20 -26.04 -0.88
CA ALA A 40 32.62 -24.71 -1.33
C ALA A 40 33.10 -24.76 -2.79
N THR A 41 32.38 -24.11 -3.70
CA THR A 41 32.78 -23.98 -5.11
C THR A 41 33.68 -22.77 -5.36
N LYS A 42 33.72 -21.81 -4.43
CA LYS A 42 34.53 -20.58 -4.52
C LYS A 42 35.72 -20.64 -3.57
N SER A 43 36.84 -20.12 -4.04
CA SER A 43 38.02 -19.85 -3.23
C SER A 43 37.76 -18.72 -2.23
N ARG A 44 38.58 -18.66 -1.17
CA ARG A 44 38.53 -17.57 -0.18
C ARG A 44 38.78 -16.20 -0.80
N ALA A 45 39.59 -16.13 -1.86
CA ALA A 45 39.85 -14.88 -2.56
C ALA A 45 38.59 -14.35 -3.26
N GLU A 46 37.85 -15.24 -3.94
CA GLU A 46 36.60 -14.89 -4.63
C GLU A 46 35.52 -14.45 -3.64
N VAL A 47 35.35 -15.15 -2.52
CA VAL A 47 34.38 -14.77 -1.48
C VAL A 47 34.70 -13.38 -0.88
N ARG A 48 35.98 -13.07 -0.68
CA ARG A 48 36.38 -11.74 -0.19
C ARG A 48 36.11 -10.65 -1.21
N ALA A 49 36.38 -10.91 -2.48
CA ALA A 49 36.07 -9.97 -3.55
C ALA A 49 34.55 -9.68 -3.63
N GLU A 50 33.71 -10.70 -3.54
CA GLU A 50 32.25 -10.55 -3.52
C GLU A 50 31.74 -9.84 -2.26
N LEU A 51 32.34 -10.09 -1.11
CA LEU A 51 32.00 -9.40 0.13
C LEU A 51 32.37 -7.91 0.06
N GLU A 52 33.53 -7.58 -0.50
CA GLU A 52 33.92 -6.18 -0.71
C GLU A 52 33.01 -5.48 -1.71
N GLN A 53 32.59 -6.16 -2.78
CA GLN A 53 31.63 -5.63 -3.74
C GLN A 53 30.26 -5.39 -3.09
N SER A 54 29.74 -6.34 -2.32
CA SER A 54 28.42 -6.22 -1.68
C SER A 54 28.35 -5.13 -0.62
N ARG A 55 29.45 -4.90 0.12
CA ARG A 55 29.54 -3.81 1.11
C ARG A 55 29.44 -2.41 0.51
N ARG A 56 29.70 -2.24 -0.78
CA ARG A 56 29.55 -0.95 -1.48
C ARG A 56 28.09 -0.64 -1.82
N ALA A 57 27.21 -1.65 -1.84
CA ALA A 57 25.80 -1.46 -2.07
C ALA A 57 25.09 -1.02 -0.77
N ALA A 58 23.99 -0.27 -0.92
CA ALA A 58 23.16 0.06 0.22
C ALA A 58 22.54 -1.22 0.81
N ASN A 59 22.62 -1.39 2.13
CA ASN A 59 22.03 -2.52 2.82
C ASN A 59 20.55 -2.22 3.14
N PRO A 60 19.58 -2.83 2.42
CA PRO A 60 18.16 -2.56 2.65
C PRO A 60 17.65 -3.07 4.00
N TRP A 61 18.38 -4.00 4.64
CA TRP A 61 18.06 -4.54 5.97
C TRP A 61 18.76 -3.76 7.09
N SER A 62 19.53 -2.72 6.77
CA SER A 62 20.13 -1.85 7.78
C SER A 62 19.05 -1.04 8.48
N ARG A 63 19.11 -0.98 9.81
CA ARG A 63 18.23 -0.12 10.61
C ARG A 63 18.39 1.37 10.31
N SER A 64 19.52 1.75 9.70
CA SER A 64 19.83 3.13 9.33
C SER A 64 19.62 3.39 7.83
N TYR A 65 19.09 2.43 7.08
CA TYR A 65 18.78 2.63 5.67
C TYR A 65 17.56 3.54 5.54
N ASN A 66 17.74 4.68 4.87
CA ASN A 66 16.66 5.60 4.55
C ASN A 66 16.38 5.54 3.03
N PRO A 67 15.33 4.83 2.59
CA PRO A 67 14.99 4.72 1.17
C PRO A 67 14.56 6.05 0.55
N THR A 68 14.16 7.04 1.36
CA THR A 68 13.73 8.36 0.88
C THR A 68 14.80 9.43 1.04
N ALA A 69 16.03 9.07 1.41
CA ALA A 69 17.13 10.04 1.59
C ALA A 69 17.40 10.89 0.34
N GLY A 70 17.18 10.33 -0.86
CA GLY A 70 17.31 11.03 -2.14
C GLY A 70 15.98 11.46 -2.76
N PHE A 71 14.84 11.26 -2.08
CA PHE A 71 13.54 11.62 -2.63
C PHE A 71 13.38 13.13 -2.66
N GLN A 72 13.06 13.67 -3.83
CA GLN A 72 12.71 15.07 -4.02
C GLN A 72 11.32 15.14 -4.63
N GLY A 73 10.43 15.92 -4.01
CA GLY A 73 9.12 16.18 -4.57
C GLY A 73 9.22 17.15 -5.74
N GLU A 74 8.61 16.81 -6.87
CA GLU A 74 8.57 17.69 -8.06
C GLU A 74 7.51 18.78 -7.95
N ARG A 75 6.45 18.54 -7.15
CA ARG A 75 5.31 19.44 -6.97
C ARG A 75 5.47 20.30 -5.73
N ASN A 76 5.06 21.56 -5.84
CA ASN A 76 4.98 22.44 -4.69
C ASN A 76 3.65 22.28 -3.93
N ARG A 77 3.58 22.85 -2.72
CA ARG A 77 2.41 22.72 -1.84
C ARG A 77 1.13 23.30 -2.46
N ASP A 78 1.25 24.39 -3.21
CA ASP A 78 0.09 25.09 -3.77
C ASP A 78 -0.52 24.29 -4.94
N GLU A 79 0.32 23.65 -5.75
CA GLU A 79 -0.10 22.71 -6.80
C GLU A 79 -0.86 21.51 -6.20
N VAL A 80 -0.32 20.89 -5.15
CA VAL A 80 -0.97 19.75 -4.47
C VAL A 80 -2.32 20.17 -3.87
N ARG A 81 -2.41 21.38 -3.32
CA ARG A 81 -3.69 21.91 -2.79
C ARG A 81 -4.71 22.17 -3.89
N ALA A 82 -4.30 22.78 -4.99
CA ALA A 82 -5.18 23.05 -6.13
C ALA A 82 -5.74 21.74 -6.70
N GLU A 83 -4.89 20.72 -6.86
CA GLU A 83 -5.29 19.39 -7.33
C GLU A 83 -6.22 18.68 -6.34
N TYR A 84 -5.97 18.77 -5.04
CA TYR A 84 -6.86 18.22 -4.01
C TYR A 84 -8.25 18.89 -4.05
N ILE A 85 -8.31 20.21 -4.20
CA ILE A 85 -9.59 20.93 -4.29
C ILE A 85 -10.33 20.53 -5.57
N ALA A 86 -9.63 20.43 -6.69
CA ALA A 86 -10.21 20.03 -7.97
C ALA A 86 -10.80 18.61 -7.94
N ASN A 87 -10.15 17.68 -7.22
CA ASN A 87 -10.53 16.26 -7.19
C ASN A 87 -11.15 15.83 -5.85
N ARG A 88 -11.69 16.78 -5.08
CA ARG A 88 -12.10 16.53 -3.69
C ARG A 88 -13.18 15.47 -3.56
N GLU A 89 -14.14 15.44 -4.50
CA GLU A 89 -15.23 14.46 -4.51
C GLU A 89 -14.74 13.06 -4.83
N GLU A 90 -13.77 12.92 -5.73
CA GLU A 90 -13.15 11.63 -6.06
C GLU A 90 -12.36 11.09 -4.86
N VAL A 91 -11.58 11.94 -4.20
CA VAL A 91 -10.86 11.55 -2.97
C VAL A 91 -11.86 11.15 -1.88
N ALA A 92 -12.97 11.87 -1.74
CA ALA A 92 -14.03 11.51 -0.81
C ALA A 92 -14.67 10.16 -1.16
N ALA A 93 -14.91 9.86 -2.44
CA ALA A 93 -15.46 8.57 -2.86
C ALA A 93 -14.48 7.40 -2.62
N GLN A 94 -13.18 7.62 -2.83
CA GLN A 94 -12.14 6.59 -2.60
C GLN A 94 -11.87 6.33 -1.11
N ASN A 95 -12.02 7.36 -0.26
CA ASN A 95 -11.76 7.27 1.18
C ASN A 95 -13.04 7.14 2.01
N ALA A 96 -14.21 7.23 1.39
CA ALA A 96 -15.44 6.77 2.00
C ALA A 96 -15.29 5.25 2.14
N GLU A 97 -14.87 4.80 3.32
CA GLU A 97 -15.25 3.47 3.77
C GLU A 97 -16.75 3.32 3.51
N VAL A 98 -17.19 2.12 3.12
CA VAL A 98 -18.61 1.83 2.91
C VAL A 98 -19.32 2.14 4.22
N VAL A 99 -19.80 3.36 4.33
CA VAL A 99 -20.69 3.78 5.38
C VAL A 99 -21.92 2.93 5.11
N ASP A 100 -22.17 1.97 5.99
CA ASP A 100 -23.36 1.14 5.95
C ASP A 100 -24.56 2.06 6.15
N LEU A 101 -25.00 2.68 5.05
CA LEU A 101 -26.09 3.65 4.95
C LEU A 101 -27.35 3.13 5.66
N PRO A 102 -27.71 1.83 5.59
CA PRO A 102 -28.77 1.25 6.42
C PRO A 102 -28.57 1.46 7.93
N ARG A 103 -27.35 1.27 8.45
CA ARG A 103 -27.05 1.44 9.88
C ARG A 103 -27.15 2.90 10.32
N LEU A 104 -26.69 3.85 9.50
CA LEU A 104 -26.84 5.27 9.82
C LEU A 104 -28.29 5.74 9.74
N GLN A 105 -29.08 5.24 8.79
CA GLN A 105 -30.51 5.53 8.71
C GLN A 105 -31.29 4.95 9.90
N ALA A 106 -30.90 3.76 10.39
CA ALA A 106 -31.50 3.16 11.58
C ALA A 106 -31.20 3.97 12.86
N VAL A 107 -29.96 4.46 13.02
CA VAL A 107 -29.57 5.28 14.19
C VAL A 107 -30.25 6.66 14.15
N ALA A 108 -30.27 7.32 12.99
CA ALA A 108 -30.94 8.61 12.84
C ALA A 108 -32.45 8.52 13.13
N GLY A 109 -33.11 7.42 12.73
CA GLY A 109 -34.51 7.18 13.06
C GLY A 109 -34.78 6.93 14.55
N GLN A 110 -33.83 6.34 15.29
CA GLN A 110 -33.96 6.14 16.73
C GLN A 110 -33.81 7.43 17.53
N GLU A 111 -32.90 8.33 17.13
CA GLU A 111 -32.70 9.60 17.83
C GLU A 111 -33.90 10.54 17.69
N ASP A 112 -34.54 10.57 16.53
CA ASP A 112 -35.74 11.37 16.29
C ASP A 112 -36.95 10.81 17.06
N ALA A 113 -37.11 9.49 17.09
CA ALA A 113 -38.15 8.84 17.89
C ALA A 113 -38.00 9.08 19.40
N ALA A 114 -36.77 9.08 19.92
CA ALA A 114 -36.49 9.38 21.33
C ALA A 114 -36.76 10.84 21.68
N ARG A 115 -36.47 11.78 20.77
CA ARG A 115 -36.72 13.21 20.95
C ARG A 115 -38.22 13.54 20.94
N VAL A 116 -38.98 12.89 20.07
CA VAL A 116 -40.45 13.00 20.02
C VAL A 116 -41.09 12.35 21.25
N ALA A 117 -40.62 11.19 21.69
CA ALA A 117 -41.12 10.54 22.90
C ALA A 117 -40.84 11.36 24.19
N GLY A 118 -39.71 12.07 24.24
CA GLY A 118 -39.38 12.98 25.35
C GLY A 118 -40.25 14.24 25.39
N GLN A 119 -40.83 14.67 24.26
CA GLN A 119 -41.74 15.82 24.21
C GLN A 119 -43.20 15.47 24.56
N LEU A 120 -43.56 14.19 24.58
CA LEU A 120 -44.93 13.72 24.82
C LEU A 120 -45.22 13.34 26.28
N GLN A 121 -44.29 13.53 27.22
CA GLN A 121 -44.60 13.36 28.64
C GLN A 121 -45.37 14.59 29.15
N PRO A 122 -46.67 14.47 29.50
CA PRO A 122 -47.39 15.57 30.11
C PRO A 122 -46.77 15.87 31.48
N ARG A 123 -46.37 17.12 31.69
CA ARG A 123 -46.13 17.65 33.03
C ARG A 123 -47.43 17.49 33.82
N THR A 124 -47.51 16.46 34.65
CA THR A 124 -48.52 16.38 35.70
C THR A 124 -48.24 17.50 36.68
N ALA A 125 -48.99 18.59 36.54
CA ALA A 125 -49.00 19.71 37.47
C ALA A 125 -49.58 19.24 38.82
N GLN A 126 -48.92 19.66 39.90
CA GLN A 126 -49.37 19.54 41.29
C GLN A 126 -50.60 20.41 41.55
#